data_AF-A0A100XW92-F1
#
_entry.id   AF-A0A100XW92-F1
#
_cell.length_a   1.000
_cell.length_b   1.000
_cell.length_c   1.000
_cell.angle_alpha   90.00
_cell.angle_beta   90.00
_cell.angle_gamma   90.00
#
_symmetry.space_group_name_H-M   'P 1'
#
loop_
_entity.id
_entity.type
_entity.pdbx_description
1 polymer ?
#
loop_
_entity_poly.entity_id
_entity_poly.type
_entity_poly.pdbx_seq_one_letter_code
_entity_poly.pdbx_strand_id
1 'polypeptide(L)'
;MADWKSYLLPGLFLLQAGINLMFYGFPAVMFSVVIPEGLYGKLAWALPFLMLGYFALGILALYYLSAANVRRGKLLGLLYFGAGALGSAVVLSESLHEMPLLPATFALWLALSLLGMLLLFRGIGVSWKLSLVAMTLLGISALVSASTAQWVVEDYYAHVHIGEIPENATVIVAYPENVSPPNGTG
;
A
#
# COMPACT_ATOMS: atom_id res chain seq x y z
N MET A 1 -15.40 -23.90 -23.69
CA MET A 1 -14.70 -22.59 -23.75
C MET A 1 -14.74 -21.97 -22.36
N ALA A 2 -13.61 -21.59 -21.77
CA ALA A 2 -13.60 -20.92 -20.48
C ALA A 2 -14.24 -19.53 -20.62
N ASP A 3 -15.17 -19.18 -19.72
CA ASP A 3 -15.77 -17.84 -19.70
C ASP A 3 -14.71 -16.82 -19.27
N TRP A 4 -14.22 -16.04 -20.23
CA TRP A 4 -13.16 -15.04 -20.01
C TRP A 4 -13.53 -14.01 -18.95
N LYS A 5 -14.84 -13.78 -18.73
CA LYS A 5 -15.33 -12.86 -17.70
C LYS A 5 -14.91 -13.31 -16.31
N SER A 6 -14.76 -14.61 -16.08
CA SER A 6 -14.35 -15.16 -14.79
C SER A 6 -12.93 -14.81 -14.34
N TYR A 7 -12.14 -14.25 -15.26
CA TYR A 7 -10.79 -13.75 -14.98
C TYR A 7 -10.73 -12.27 -14.63
N LEU A 8 -11.80 -11.50 -14.91
CA LEU A 8 -11.80 -10.05 -14.73
C LEU A 8 -11.55 -9.64 -13.28
N LEU A 9 -12.31 -10.21 -12.34
CA LEU A 9 -12.21 -9.82 -10.94
C LEU A 9 -10.87 -10.25 -10.30
N PRO A 10 -10.41 -11.52 -10.42
CA PRO A 10 -9.07 -11.89 -9.95
C PRO A 10 -7.95 -11.11 -10.64
N GLY A 11 -8.14 -10.75 -11.92
CA GLY A 11 -7.23 -9.90 -12.66
C GLY A 11 -7.01 -8.54 -11.99
N LEU A 12 -8.05 -7.93 -11.41
CA LEU A 12 -7.90 -6.67 -10.68
C LEU A 12 -7.10 -6.83 -9.38
N PHE A 13 -7.33 -7.91 -8.63
CA PHE A 13 -6.52 -8.21 -7.45
C PHE A 13 -5.05 -8.43 -7.81
N LEU A 14 -4.78 -9.13 -8.93
CA LEU A 14 -3.43 -9.33 -9.45
C LEU A 14 -2.77 -8.02 -9.87
N LEU A 15 -3.49 -7.17 -10.60
CA LEU A 15 -2.98 -5.87 -11.02
C LEU A 15 -2.63 -5.00 -9.81
N GLN A 16 -3.51 -4.93 -8.81
CA GLN A 16 -3.22 -4.21 -7.58
C GLN A 16 -2.01 -4.81 -6.84
N ALA A 17 -1.93 -6.12 -6.67
CA ALA A 17 -0.76 -6.75 -6.05
C ALA A 17 0.54 -6.48 -6.85
N GLY A 18 0.49 -6.51 -8.18
CA GLY A 18 1.61 -6.20 -9.05
C GLY A 18 2.08 -4.75 -8.90
N ILE A 19 1.17 -3.78 -8.99
CA ILE A 19 1.47 -2.36 -8.78
C ILE A 19 2.06 -2.16 -7.38
N ASN A 20 1.46 -2.76 -6.34
CA ASN A 20 1.95 -2.66 -4.97
C ASN A 20 3.42 -3.08 -4.85
N LEU A 21 3.79 -4.21 -5.47
CA LEU A 21 5.16 -4.72 -5.45
C LEU A 21 6.12 -3.84 -6.23
N MET A 22 5.70 -3.29 -7.38
CA MET A 22 6.53 -2.36 -8.16
C MET A 22 6.82 -1.06 -7.41
N PHE A 23 5.92 -0.66 -6.50
CA PHE A 23 6.06 0.54 -5.67
C PHE A 23 6.32 0.21 -4.19
N TYR A 24 6.98 -0.92 -3.91
CA TYR A 24 7.51 -1.28 -2.59
C TYR A 24 6.53 -1.16 -1.41
N GLY A 25 5.25 -1.48 -1.63
CA GLY A 25 4.26 -1.40 -0.55
C GLY A 25 3.69 -0.01 -0.32
N PHE A 26 3.58 0.81 -1.38
CA PHE A 26 3.04 2.18 -1.32
C PHE A 26 1.68 2.36 -0.60
N PRO A 27 0.76 1.37 -0.45
CA PRO A 27 -0.44 1.56 0.35
C PRO A 27 -0.14 1.81 1.83
N ALA A 28 1.10 1.62 2.31
CA ALA A 28 1.50 2.14 3.62
C ALA A 28 1.30 3.66 3.72
N VAL A 29 1.57 4.41 2.65
CA VAL A 29 1.29 5.86 2.54
C VAL A 29 -0.20 6.15 2.67
N MET A 30 -1.03 5.27 2.11
CA MET A 30 -2.49 5.38 2.22
C MET A 30 -2.94 5.35 3.69
N PHE A 31 -2.40 4.44 4.48
CA PHE A 31 -2.75 4.31 5.89
C PHE A 31 -2.08 5.36 6.77
N SER A 32 -0.90 5.88 6.39
CA SER A 32 -0.24 6.94 7.16
C SER A 32 -0.99 8.27 7.07
N VAL A 33 -1.52 8.61 5.89
CA VAL A 33 -2.28 9.86 5.66
C VAL A 33 -3.67 9.82 6.32
N VAL A 34 -4.27 8.63 6.45
CA VAL A 34 -5.59 8.48 7.10
C VAL A 34 -5.51 8.66 8.62
N ILE A 35 -4.35 8.46 9.24
CA ILE A 35 -4.16 8.64 10.68
C ILE A 35 -3.94 10.14 10.97
N PRO A 36 -4.78 10.79 11.80
CA PRO A 36 -4.58 12.20 12.16
C PRO A 36 -3.21 12.43 12.80
N GLU A 37 -2.54 13.53 12.48
CA GLU A 37 -1.19 13.85 12.95
C GLU A 37 -1.03 13.73 14.48
N GLY A 38 -1.99 14.24 15.25
CA GLY A 38 -1.97 14.17 16.72
C GLY A 38 -2.12 12.75 17.31
N LEU A 39 -2.54 11.78 16.49
CA LEU A 39 -2.62 10.37 16.85
C LEU A 39 -1.51 9.53 16.24
N TYR A 40 -0.78 10.06 15.25
CA TYR A 40 0.23 9.31 14.52
C TYR A 40 1.29 8.74 15.46
N GLY A 41 1.85 9.54 16.38
CA GLY A 41 2.83 9.05 17.35
C GLY A 41 2.32 7.99 18.33
N LYS A 42 1.00 7.79 18.47
CA LYS A 42 0.41 6.74 19.30
C LYS A 42 0.00 5.50 18.51
N LEU A 43 -0.23 5.66 17.20
CA LEU A 43 -0.83 4.64 16.33
C LEU A 43 0.10 4.18 15.21
N ALA A 44 1.26 4.81 15.01
CA ALA A 44 2.21 4.45 13.96
C ALA A 44 2.56 2.96 14.02
N TRP A 45 2.77 2.40 15.23
CA TRP A 45 3.05 0.97 15.43
C TRP A 45 1.97 0.03 14.86
N ALA A 46 0.75 0.51 14.63
CA ALA A 46 -0.33 -0.29 14.06
C ALA A 46 -0.22 -0.42 12.53
N LEU A 47 0.57 0.41 11.85
CA LEU A 47 0.67 0.44 10.39
C LEU A 47 0.99 -0.93 9.76
N PRO A 48 1.98 -1.71 10.24
CA PRO A 48 2.25 -3.05 9.69
C PRO A 48 1.03 -3.99 9.83
N PHE A 49 0.31 -3.91 10.94
CA PHE A 49 -0.89 -4.74 11.17
C PHE A 49 -2.06 -4.31 10.27
N LEU A 50 -2.21 -3.01 10.02
CA LEU A 50 -3.19 -2.49 9.06
C LEU A 50 -2.88 -2.98 7.65
N MET A 51 -1.60 -3.01 7.25
CA MET A 51 -1.17 -3.58 5.97
C MET A 51 -1.54 -5.07 5.85
N LEU A 52 -1.21 -5.87 6.87
CA LEU A 52 -1.57 -7.29 6.90
C LEU A 52 -3.09 -7.48 6.84
N GLY A 53 -3.86 -6.70 7.60
CA GLY A 53 -5.31 -6.73 7.60
C GLY A 53 -5.91 -6.37 6.23
N TYR A 54 -5.39 -5.32 5.59
CA TYR A 54 -5.83 -4.89 4.27
C TYR A 54 -5.66 -6.00 3.22
N PHE A 55 -4.47 -6.60 3.12
CA PHE A 55 -4.23 -7.67 2.16
C PHE A 55 -4.95 -8.98 2.54
N ALA A 56 -5.14 -9.25 3.83
CA ALA A 56 -5.95 -10.38 4.29
C ALA A 56 -7.41 -10.27 3.83
N LEU A 57 -8.00 -9.07 3.81
CA LEU A 57 -9.34 -8.86 3.25
C LEU A 57 -9.38 -9.29 1.77
N GLY A 58 -8.38 -8.91 0.98
CA GLY A 58 -8.29 -9.30 -0.43
C GLY A 58 -8.13 -10.80 -0.64
N ILE A 59 -7.27 -11.45 0.15
CA ILE A 59 -7.06 -12.90 0.12
C ILE A 59 -8.35 -13.64 0.49
N LEU A 60 -8.99 -13.26 1.60
CA LEU A 60 -10.21 -13.89 2.06
C LEU A 60 -11.37 -13.62 1.08
N ALA A 61 -11.45 -12.42 0.49
CA ALA A 61 -12.43 -12.11 -0.55
C ALA A 61 -12.31 -13.09 -1.71
N LEU A 62 -11.11 -13.26 -2.26
CA LEU A 62 -10.85 -14.19 -3.36
C LEU A 62 -11.18 -15.64 -2.99
N TYR A 63 -10.76 -16.09 -1.81
CA TYR A 63 -11.07 -17.45 -1.33
C TYR A 63 -12.59 -17.69 -1.30
N TYR A 64 -13.34 -16.79 -0.67
CA TYR A 64 -14.80 -16.94 -0.53
C TYR A 64 -15.55 -16.77 -1.85
N LEU A 65 -15.09 -15.89 -2.74
CA LEU A 65 -15.67 -15.68 -4.06
C LEU A 65 -15.49 -16.88 -5.00
N SER A 66 -14.40 -17.62 -4.86
CA SER A 66 -14.00 -18.67 -5.81
C SER A 66 -14.25 -20.10 -5.32
N ALA A 67 -14.27 -20.36 -4.01
CA ALA A 67 -14.37 -21.72 -3.45
C ALA A 67 -15.45 -21.93 -2.39
N ALA A 68 -16.08 -20.86 -1.87
CA ALA A 68 -16.98 -20.98 -0.73
C ALA A 68 -18.21 -20.08 -0.86
N ASN A 69 -18.41 -19.17 0.10
CA ASN A 69 -19.60 -18.33 0.21
C ASN A 69 -19.42 -16.99 -0.51
N VAL A 70 -20.01 -16.89 -1.70
CA VAL A 70 -19.97 -15.69 -2.55
C VAL A 70 -20.46 -14.43 -1.82
N ARG A 71 -21.46 -14.53 -0.93
CA ARG A 71 -21.95 -13.36 -0.18
C ARG A 71 -20.89 -12.81 0.78
N ARG A 72 -20.18 -13.69 1.49
CA ARG A 72 -19.05 -13.28 2.34
C ARG A 72 -17.90 -12.73 1.51
N GLY A 73 -17.61 -13.37 0.38
CA GLY A 73 -16.59 -12.91 -0.55
C GLY A 73 -16.86 -11.50 -1.09
N LYS A 74 -18.13 -11.20 -1.41
CA LYS A 74 -18.55 -9.85 -1.81
C LYS A 74 -18.37 -8.81 -0.69
N LEU A 75 -18.74 -9.15 0.55
CA LEU A 75 -18.56 -8.25 1.69
C LEU A 75 -17.08 -7.95 1.92
N LEU A 76 -16.23 -8.98 1.96
CA LEU A 76 -14.79 -8.81 2.17
C LEU A 76 -14.13 -8.07 1.00
N GLY A 77 -14.54 -8.37 -0.24
CA GLY A 77 -14.08 -7.65 -1.41
C GLY A 77 -14.50 -6.18 -1.39
N LEU A 78 -15.72 -5.88 -0.91
CA LEU A 78 -16.20 -4.52 -0.75
C LEU A 78 -15.38 -3.77 0.29
N LEU A 79 -15.01 -4.42 1.41
CA LEU A 79 -14.13 -3.81 2.41
C LEU A 79 -12.73 -3.56 1.84
N TYR A 80 -12.17 -4.52 1.11
CA TYR A 80 -10.84 -4.39 0.48
C TYR A 80 -10.81 -3.26 -0.56
N PHE A 81 -11.68 -3.29 -1.57
CA PHE A 81 -11.72 -2.24 -2.59
C PHE A 81 -12.24 -0.91 -2.05
N GLY A 82 -13.15 -0.93 -1.08
CA GLY A 82 -13.65 0.27 -0.42
C GLY A 82 -12.56 1.00 0.36
N ALA A 83 -11.75 0.27 1.14
CA ALA A 83 -10.60 0.83 1.82
C ALA A 83 -9.57 1.40 0.83
N GLY A 84 -9.29 0.67 -0.26
CA GLY A 84 -8.40 1.14 -1.32
C GLY A 84 -8.91 2.41 -2.00
N ALA A 85 -10.22 2.50 -2.30
CA ALA A 85 -10.81 3.68 -2.92
C ALA A 85 -10.82 4.89 -1.98
N LEU A 86 -11.27 4.71 -0.74
CA LEU A 86 -11.32 5.79 0.25
C LEU A 86 -9.92 6.31 0.56
N GLY A 87 -8.97 5.42 0.82
CA GLY A 87 -7.61 5.81 1.12
C GLY A 87 -6.93 6.50 -0.06
N SER A 88 -7.10 6.01 -1.30
CA SER A 88 -6.63 6.72 -2.49
C SER A 88 -7.23 8.11 -2.62
N ALA A 89 -8.53 8.27 -2.36
CA ALA A 89 -9.19 9.58 -2.45
C ALA A 89 -8.63 10.58 -1.44
N VAL A 90 -8.33 10.14 -0.21
CA VAL A 90 -7.69 10.97 0.81
C VAL A 90 -6.30 11.39 0.36
N VAL A 91 -5.48 10.45 -0.11
CA VAL A 91 -4.11 10.76 -0.58
C VAL A 91 -4.13 11.72 -1.77
N LEU A 92 -5.10 11.60 -2.68
CA LEU A 92 -5.24 12.52 -3.82
C LEU A 92 -5.76 13.91 -3.44
N SER A 93 -6.42 14.03 -2.29
CA SER A 93 -6.88 15.34 -1.77
C SER A 93 -5.74 16.13 -1.13
N GLU A 94 -4.67 15.43 -0.72
CA GLU A 94 -3.44 16.04 -0.24
C GLU A 94 -2.61 16.53 -1.43
N SER A 95 -2.10 17.76 -1.34
CA SER A 95 -1.32 18.39 -2.42
C SER A 95 0.10 17.85 -2.50
N LEU A 96 0.26 16.63 -3.01
CA LEU A 96 1.55 15.95 -3.20
C LEU A 96 2.29 16.49 -4.44
N HIS A 97 2.82 17.71 -4.35
CA HIS A 97 3.53 18.38 -5.46
C HIS A 97 4.92 17.79 -5.74
N GLU A 98 5.53 17.10 -4.78
CA GLU A 98 6.94 16.71 -4.84
C GLU A 98 7.20 15.36 -5.55
N MET A 99 6.16 14.54 -5.77
CA MET A 99 6.29 13.22 -6.40
C MET A 99 5.18 12.96 -7.41
N PRO A 100 5.28 13.42 -8.67
CA PRO A 100 4.17 13.32 -9.65
C PRO A 100 3.73 11.88 -9.94
N LEU A 101 4.62 10.89 -9.75
CA LEU A 101 4.31 9.47 -9.96
C LEU A 101 3.39 8.89 -8.87
N LEU A 102 3.42 9.44 -7.65
CA LEU A 102 2.67 8.91 -6.52
C LEU A 102 1.15 9.20 -6.65
N PRO A 103 0.70 10.43 -6.96
CA PRO A 103 -0.70 10.70 -7.29
C PRO A 103 -1.20 9.89 -8.48
N ALA A 104 -0.40 9.76 -9.55
CA ALA A 104 -0.79 8.95 -10.71
C ALA A 104 -1.04 7.49 -10.32
N THR A 105 -0.20 6.93 -9.46
CA THR A 105 -0.34 5.57 -8.94
C THR A 105 -1.58 5.43 -8.07
N PHE A 106 -1.86 6.39 -7.18
CA PHE A 106 -3.08 6.39 -6.36
C PHE A 106 -4.37 6.61 -7.17
N ALA A 107 -4.32 7.40 -8.25
CA ALA A 107 -5.42 7.57 -9.18
C ALA A 107 -5.72 6.27 -9.93
N LEU A 108 -4.69 5.56 -10.39
CA LEU A 108 -4.83 4.23 -10.96
C LEU A 108 -5.40 3.23 -9.94
N TRP A 109 -4.89 3.26 -8.69
CA TRP A 109 -5.38 2.41 -7.62
C TRP A 109 -6.85 2.67 -7.27
N LEU A 110 -7.27 3.93 -7.27
CA LEU A 110 -8.66 4.36 -7.10
C LEU A 110 -9.53 3.79 -8.23
N ALA A 111 -9.12 3.97 -9.48
CA ALA A 111 -9.85 3.45 -10.64
C ALA A 111 -10.01 1.93 -10.59
N LEU A 112 -8.94 1.19 -10.25
CA LEU A 112 -8.98 -0.26 -10.07
C LEU A 112 -9.90 -0.68 -8.92
N SER A 113 -9.91 0.08 -7.83
CA SER A 113 -10.77 -0.18 -6.67
C SER A 113 -12.25 0.05 -6.99
N LEU A 114 -12.58 1.15 -7.66
CA LEU A 114 -13.94 1.42 -8.13
C LEU A 114 -14.42 0.35 -9.11
N LEU A 115 -13.57 -0.06 -10.05
CA LEU A 115 -13.87 -1.12 -11.01
C LEU A 115 -14.06 -2.47 -10.30
N GLY A 116 -13.23 -2.77 -9.29
CA GLY A 116 -13.36 -3.96 -8.45
C GLY A 116 -14.71 -4.01 -7.73
N MET A 117 -15.12 -2.90 -7.10
CA MET A 117 -16.43 -2.78 -6.48
C MET A 117 -17.56 -3.01 -7.47
N LEU A 118 -17.48 -2.42 -8.67
CA LEU A 118 -18.48 -2.61 -9.72
C LEU A 118 -18.58 -4.08 -10.15
N LEU A 119 -17.44 -4.77 -10.33
CA LEU A 119 -17.40 -6.17 -10.74
C LEU A 119 -17.91 -7.13 -9.67
N LEU A 120 -17.74 -6.83 -8.37
CA LEU A 120 -18.26 -7.67 -7.27
C LEU A 120 -19.76 -7.94 -7.39
N PHE A 121 -20.53 -6.99 -7.93
CA PHE A 121 -21.99 -7.11 -8.01
C PHE A 121 -22.51 -7.58 -9.38
N ARG A 122 -21.64 -7.82 -10.36
CA ARG A 122 -22.05 -8.25 -11.71
C ARG A 122 -22.49 -9.71 -11.85
N GLY A 123 -22.42 -10.50 -10.78
CA GLY A 123 -22.85 -11.92 -10.80
C GLY A 123 -21.95 -12.82 -11.65
N ILE A 124 -20.73 -12.37 -11.96
CA ILE A 124 -19.75 -13.11 -12.74
C ILE A 124 -19.07 -14.13 -11.82
N GLY A 125 -18.96 -15.39 -12.25
CA GLY A 125 -18.23 -16.42 -11.52
C GLY A 125 -16.73 -16.11 -11.45
N VAL A 126 -16.02 -16.60 -10.43
CA VAL A 126 -14.61 -16.23 -10.19
C VAL A 126 -13.72 -17.45 -10.37
N SER A 127 -12.70 -17.34 -11.23
CA SER A 127 -11.79 -18.46 -11.52
C SER A 127 -10.93 -18.81 -10.30
N TRP A 128 -11.05 -20.05 -9.81
CA TRP A 128 -10.23 -20.58 -8.70
C TRP A 128 -8.73 -20.53 -8.98
N LYS A 129 -8.30 -20.99 -10.17
CA LYS A 129 -6.87 -21.05 -10.53
C LYS A 129 -6.23 -19.66 -10.50
N LEU A 130 -6.89 -18.67 -11.10
CA LEU A 130 -6.37 -17.31 -11.11
C LEU A 130 -6.47 -16.66 -9.72
N SER A 131 -7.50 -16.99 -8.95
CA SER A 131 -7.63 -16.55 -7.56
C SER A 131 -6.50 -17.07 -6.69
N LEU A 132 -6.04 -18.31 -6.88
CA LEU A 132 -4.87 -18.83 -6.15
C LEU A 132 -3.61 -18.01 -6.44
N VAL A 133 -3.34 -17.70 -7.70
CA VAL A 133 -2.19 -16.86 -8.08
C VAL A 133 -2.32 -15.47 -7.45
N ALA A 134 -3.51 -14.88 -7.52
CA ALA A 134 -3.81 -13.58 -6.93
C ALA A 134 -3.62 -13.57 -5.40
N MET A 135 -4.12 -14.60 -4.70
CA MET A 135 -3.96 -14.76 -3.26
C MET A 135 -2.49 -14.87 -2.86
N THR A 136 -1.69 -15.65 -3.60
CA THR A 136 -0.24 -15.75 -3.36
C THR A 136 0.45 -14.39 -3.55
N LEU A 137 0.12 -13.68 -4.63
CA LEU A 137 0.75 -12.38 -4.90
C LEU A 137 0.32 -11.30 -3.88
N LEU A 138 -0.93 -11.34 -3.41
CA LEU A 138 -1.40 -10.50 -2.31
C LEU A 138 -0.71 -10.87 -0.99
N GLY A 139 -0.41 -12.14 -0.74
CA GLY A 139 0.37 -12.58 0.42
C GLY A 139 1.79 -12.00 0.41
N ILE A 140 2.47 -12.07 -0.74
CA ILE A 140 3.79 -11.43 -0.91
C ILE A 140 3.68 -9.91 -0.75
N SER A 141 2.65 -9.31 -1.34
CA SER A 141 2.34 -7.88 -1.20
C SER A 141 2.14 -7.48 0.26
N ALA A 142 1.47 -8.32 1.05
CA ALA A 142 1.24 -8.08 2.47
C ALA A 142 2.57 -8.02 3.23
N LEU A 143 3.46 -8.97 2.98
CA LEU A 143 4.77 -9.03 3.63
C LEU A 143 5.64 -7.83 3.26
N VAL A 144 5.75 -7.51 1.96
CA VAL A 144 6.53 -6.34 1.50
C VAL A 144 5.98 -5.06 2.13
N SER A 145 4.67 -4.86 2.10
CA SER A 145 4.07 -3.63 2.61
C SER A 145 4.15 -3.52 4.13
N ALA A 146 4.01 -4.64 4.86
CA ALA A 146 4.18 -4.65 6.31
C ALA A 146 5.63 -4.34 6.71
N SER A 147 6.62 -4.88 5.98
CA SER A 147 8.03 -4.57 6.18
C SER A 147 8.34 -3.10 5.89
N THR A 148 7.84 -2.55 4.78
CA THR A 148 8.01 -1.12 4.46
C THR A 148 7.33 -0.24 5.52
N ALA A 149 6.13 -0.61 5.97
CA ALA A 149 5.45 0.10 7.05
C ALA A 149 6.26 0.07 8.35
N GLN A 150 6.88 -1.06 8.68
CA GLN A 150 7.74 -1.16 9.86
C GLN A 150 8.94 -0.21 9.76
N TRP A 151 9.57 -0.09 8.59
CA TRP A 151 10.67 0.86 8.37
C TRP A 151 10.21 2.30 8.56
N VAL A 152 9.03 2.67 8.04
CA VAL A 152 8.45 4.02 8.24
C VAL A 152 8.20 4.31 9.72
N VAL A 153 7.74 3.31 10.48
CA VAL A 153 7.47 3.44 11.91
C VAL A 153 8.78 3.61 12.70
N GLU A 154 9.78 2.79 12.42
CA GLU A 154 11.10 2.87 13.05
C GLU A 154 11.77 4.21 12.77
N ASP A 155 11.70 4.68 11.52
CA ASP A 155 12.23 5.98 11.11
C ASP A 155 11.53 7.13 11.84
N TYR A 156 10.19 7.11 11.91
CA TYR A 156 9.43 8.11 12.65
C TYR A 156 9.83 8.15 14.13
N TYR A 157 9.88 6.99 14.81
CA TYR A 157 10.26 6.96 16.22
C TYR A 157 11.72 7.35 16.45
N ALA A 158 12.64 7.01 15.54
CA ALA A 158 14.01 7.48 15.60
C ALA A 158 14.06 9.01 15.51
N HIS A 159 13.39 9.63 14.55
CA HIS A 159 13.41 11.09 14.40
C HIS A 159 12.69 11.84 15.53
N VAL A 160 11.65 11.26 16.13
CA VAL A 160 10.97 11.85 17.29
C VAL A 160 11.77 11.69 18.59
N HIS A 161 12.51 10.59 18.76
CA HIS A 161 13.32 10.35 19.98
C HIS A 161 14.77 10.86 19.87
N ILE A 162 15.29 11.11 18.67
CA ILE A 162 16.60 11.77 18.43
C ILE A 162 16.47 13.32 18.54
N GLY A 163 15.34 13.83 19.05
CA GLY A 163 15.28 15.18 19.63
C GLY A 163 16.21 15.35 20.84
N GLU A 164 16.66 14.24 21.44
CA GLU A 164 17.81 14.19 22.33
C GLU A 164 19.00 13.64 21.55
N ILE A 165 19.90 14.53 21.12
CA ILE A 165 21.24 14.13 20.67
C ILE A 165 21.82 13.28 21.82
N PRO A 166 22.20 12.00 21.58
CA PRO A 166 22.84 11.24 22.64
C PRO A 166 24.08 12.01 23.08
N GLU A 167 24.18 12.39 24.36
CA GLU A 167 25.36 13.12 24.90
C GLU A 167 26.69 12.40 24.62
N ASN A 168 26.62 11.10 24.26
CA ASN A 168 27.76 10.25 23.93
C ASN A 168 27.87 9.83 22.45
N ALA A 169 27.02 10.35 21.55
CA ALA A 169 27.27 10.18 20.12
C ALA A 169 28.33 11.19 19.71
N THR A 170 29.59 10.74 19.61
CA THR A 170 30.62 11.44 18.84
C THR A 170 30.19 11.45 17.39
N VAL A 171 29.26 12.33 17.05
CA VAL A 171 29.03 12.78 15.69
C VAL A 171 30.31 13.54 15.33
N ILE A 172 31.19 12.88 14.58
CA ILE A 172 32.15 13.61 13.77
C ILE A 172 31.29 14.34 12.75
N VAL A 173 30.83 15.54 13.13
CA VAL A 173 30.32 16.54 12.21
C VAL A 173 31.54 16.93 11.39
N ALA A 174 31.85 16.12 10.38
CA ALA A 174 32.57 16.62 9.23
C ALA A 174 31.63 17.66 8.64
N TYR A 175 31.75 18.91 9.11
CA TYR A 175 31.38 20.05 8.30
C TYR A 175 31.95 19.73 6.91
N PRO A 176 31.14 19.72 5.83
CA PRO A 176 31.73 19.73 4.51
C PRO A 176 32.57 21.01 4.47
N GLU A 177 33.90 20.86 4.58
CA GLU A 177 34.80 21.92 4.19
C GLU A 177 34.39 22.26 2.78
N ASN A 178 33.91 23.49 2.60
CA ASN A 178 33.55 24.04 1.32
C ASN A 178 34.86 24.28 0.56
N VAL A 179 35.47 23.18 0.10
CA VAL A 179 36.67 23.24 -0.73
C VAL A 179 36.24 23.88 -2.04
N SER A 180 36.76 25.07 -2.28
CA SER A 180 36.58 25.77 -3.55
C SER A 180 37.06 24.85 -4.68
N PRO A 181 36.38 24.84 -5.84
CA PRO A 181 36.83 24.07 -6.98
C PRO A 181 38.29 24.44 -7.28
N PRO A 182 39.16 23.47 -7.63
CA PRO A 182 40.53 23.80 -8.00
C PRO A 182 40.47 24.76 -9.20
N ASN A 183 40.86 26.01 -8.97
CA ASN A 183 41.10 26.98 -10.02
C ASN A 183 42.15 26.37 -10.97
N GLY A 184 41.73 25.95 -12.16
CA GLY A 184 42.69 25.33 -13.08
C GLY A 184 42.11 24.68 -14.33
N THR A 185 41.24 25.36 -15.07
CA THR A 185 41.18 25.24 -16.55
C THR A 185 40.79 26.60 -17.13
N GLY A 186 41.78 27.48 -17.22
CA GLY A 186 41.88 28.41 -18.36
C GLY A 186 42.45 27.67 -19.56
#